data_AF-A0A821YJT0-F1
#
_entry.id   AF-A0A821YJT0-F1
#
_cell.length_a   1.000
_cell.length_b   1.000
_cell.length_c   1.000
_cell.angle_alpha   90.00
_cell.angle_beta   90.00
_cell.angle_gamma   90.00
#
_symmetry.space_group_name_H-M   'P 1'
#
loop_
_entity.id
_entity.type
_entity.pdbx_description
1 polymer ?
#
loop_
_entity_poly.entity_id
_entity_poly.type
_entity_poly.pdbx_seq_one_letter_code
_entity_poly.pdbx_strand_id
1 'polypeptide(L)'
;MSYPPFELGKSRYDLNTYWGRFLHFMNIIDPRTLFVNNSKLNECRQLLEQHQSKTLPSGTTDKDLWEAQKTVQAILHPDTGHKIFMPFRMA
;
A
#
# COMPACT_ATOMS: atom_id res chain seq x y z
N MET A 1 -14.74 0.28 11.90
CA MET A 1 -13.40 -0.31 12.17
C MET A 1 -12.38 0.80 11.99
N SER A 2 -11.69 1.20 13.06
CA SER A 2 -10.65 2.23 12.99
C SER A 2 -9.42 1.69 12.26
N TYR A 3 -8.79 2.49 11.40
CA TYR A 3 -7.45 2.16 10.89
C TYR A 3 -6.42 2.45 11.97
N PRO A 4 -5.38 1.62 12.13
CA PRO A 4 -4.27 1.96 13.01
C PRO A 4 -3.49 3.16 12.42
N PRO A 5 -2.77 3.92 13.26
CA PRO A 5 -1.85 4.96 12.79
C PRO A 5 -0.94 4.41 11.69
N PHE A 6 -0.75 5.19 10.64
CA PHE A 6 0.05 4.78 9.50
C PHE A 6 1.54 4.73 9.84
N GLU A 7 2.18 3.63 9.42
CA GLU A 7 3.62 3.46 9.52
C GLU A 7 4.18 2.96 8.18
N LEU A 8 5.00 3.80 7.55
CA LEU A 8 5.57 3.51 6.24
C LEU A 8 6.45 2.25 6.29
N GLY A 9 6.18 1.32 5.38
CA GLY A 9 6.93 0.07 5.22
C GLY A 9 6.53 -1.03 6.20
N LYS A 10 5.63 -0.78 7.14
CA LYS A 10 5.14 -1.81 8.07
C LYS A 10 3.85 -2.46 7.59
N SER A 11 3.48 -3.58 8.23
CA SER A 11 2.17 -4.19 8.04
C SER A 11 1.11 -3.44 8.84
N ARG A 12 -0.06 -3.22 8.24
CA ARG A 12 -1.25 -2.71 8.93
C ARG A 12 -1.75 -3.65 10.04
N TYR A 13 -1.47 -4.94 9.92
CA TYR A 13 -1.94 -5.98 10.84
C TYR A 13 -0.80 -6.52 11.70
N ASP A 14 -1.13 -6.93 12.92
CA ASP A 14 -0.19 -7.56 13.85
C ASP A 14 0.20 -8.97 13.38
N LEU A 15 1.41 -9.08 12.83
CA LEU A 15 1.96 -10.32 12.28
C LEU A 15 2.34 -11.37 13.34
N ASN A 16 2.30 -11.04 14.64
CA ASN A 16 2.50 -12.02 15.71
C ASN A 16 1.29 -12.96 15.86
N THR A 17 0.11 -12.51 15.43
CA THR A 17 -1.13 -13.30 15.49
C THR A 17 -1.39 -14.05 14.19
N TYR A 18 -2.04 -15.22 14.28
CA TYR A 18 -2.47 -15.96 13.09
C TYR A 18 -3.40 -15.11 12.20
N TRP A 19 -4.40 -14.48 12.81
CA TRP A 19 -5.38 -13.66 12.08
C TRP A 19 -4.77 -12.43 11.44
N GLY A 20 -3.79 -11.78 12.09
CA GLY A 20 -3.08 -10.65 11.49
C GLY A 20 -2.24 -11.06 10.28
N ARG A 21 -1.57 -12.22 10.33
CA ARG A 21 -0.89 -12.79 9.15
C ARG A 21 -1.88 -13.13 8.03
N PHE A 22 -2.98 -13.79 8.36
CA PHE A 22 -4.01 -14.12 7.38
C PHE A 22 -4.54 -12.86 6.68
N LEU A 23 -4.91 -11.83 7.44
CA LEU A 23 -5.39 -10.56 6.87
C LEU A 23 -4.32 -9.82 6.08
N HIS A 24 -3.05 -9.89 6.51
CA HIS A 24 -1.92 -9.34 5.78
C HIS A 24 -1.78 -9.99 4.40
N PHE A 25 -1.81 -11.33 4.32
CA PHE A 25 -1.75 -12.03 3.04
C PHE A 25 -2.96 -11.72 2.17
N MET A 26 -4.18 -11.74 2.72
CA MET A 26 -5.40 -11.32 2.00
C MET A 26 -5.29 -9.90 1.44
N ASN A 27 -4.57 -9.01 2.14
CA ASN A 27 -4.34 -7.66 1.67
C ASN A 27 -3.30 -7.58 0.54
N ILE A 28 -2.28 -8.44 0.55
CA ILE A 28 -1.28 -8.55 -0.52
C ILE A 28 -1.92 -9.08 -1.81
N ILE A 29 -2.71 -10.16 -1.71
CA ILE A 29 -3.31 -10.83 -2.87
C ILE A 29 -4.61 -10.17 -3.36
N ASP A 30 -4.81 -8.88 -3.11
CA ASP A 30 -6.05 -8.19 -3.48
C ASP A 30 -6.13 -8.00 -5.01
N PRO A 31 -7.07 -8.66 -5.69
CA PRO A 31 -7.19 -8.61 -7.15
C PRO A 31 -7.54 -7.21 -7.67
N ARG A 32 -8.03 -6.31 -6.82
CA ARG A 32 -8.32 -4.92 -7.21
C ARG A 32 -7.05 -4.18 -7.66
N THR A 33 -5.89 -4.59 -7.16
CA THR A 33 -4.59 -3.98 -7.52
C THR A 33 -4.19 -4.23 -8.98
N LEU A 34 -4.74 -5.28 -9.61
CA LEU A 34 -4.50 -5.58 -11.03
C LEU A 34 -5.06 -4.51 -11.97
N PHE A 35 -6.18 -3.89 -11.60
CA PHE A 35 -6.92 -2.93 -12.42
C PHE A 35 -6.57 -1.47 -12.11
N VAL A 36 -5.50 -1.22 -11.36
CA VAL A 36 -5.07 0.12 -11.01
C VAL A 36 -4.39 0.80 -12.20
N ASN A 37 -4.88 1.98 -12.55
CA ASN A 37 -4.34 2.80 -13.62
C ASN A 37 -3.03 3.50 -13.22
N ASN A 38 -2.24 3.91 -14.22
CA ASN A 38 -0.97 4.62 -13.99
C ASN A 38 -1.14 5.95 -13.25
N SER A 39 -2.24 6.69 -13.49
CA SER A 39 -2.53 7.94 -12.75
C SER A 39 -2.66 7.66 -11.26
N LYS A 40 -3.46 6.65 -10.91
CA LYS A 40 -3.71 6.28 -9.52
C LYS A 40 -2.44 5.81 -8.81
N LEU A 41 -1.61 5.02 -9.50
CA LEU A 41 -0.30 4.63 -8.97
C LEU A 41 0.58 5.85 -8.67
N ASN A 42 0.61 6.84 -9.58
CA ASN A 42 1.41 8.04 -9.40
C ASN A 42 0.89 8.89 -8.22
N GLU A 43 -0.43 9.04 -8.10
CA GLU A 43 -1.06 9.68 -6.94
C GLU A 43 -0.69 8.98 -5.62
N CYS A 44 -0.75 7.64 -5.60
CA CYS A 44 -0.38 6.88 -4.41
C CYS A 44 1.11 7.05 -4.05
N ARG A 45 2.00 7.05 -5.04
CA ARG A 45 3.43 7.31 -4.81
C ARG A 45 3.65 8.72 -4.26
N GLN A 46 3.06 9.72 -4.89
CA GLN A 46 3.17 11.12 -4.46
C GLN A 46 2.64 11.32 -3.03
N LEU A 47 1.55 10.66 -2.67
CA LEU A 47 1.00 10.72 -1.32
C LEU A 47 1.96 10.16 -0.26
N LEU A 48 2.67 9.06 -0.56
CA LEU A 48 3.68 8.49 0.32
C LEU A 48 4.95 9.36 0.41
N GLU A 49 5.33 10.04 -0.67
CA GLU A 49 6.43 11.01 -0.68
C GLU A 49 6.09 12.27 0.15
N GLN A 50 4.85 12.76 0.04
CA GLN A 50 4.33 13.86 0.87
C GLN A 50 4.27 13.47 2.34
N HIS A 51 3.89 12.22 2.66
CA HIS A 51 3.96 11.69 4.01
C HIS A 51 5.38 11.75 4.58
N GLN A 52 6.37 11.28 3.83
CA GLN A 52 7.79 11.33 4.24
C GLN A 52 8.30 12.76 4.41
N SER A 53 7.86 13.66 3.54
CA SER A 53 8.25 15.08 3.57
C SER A 53 7.48 15.90 4.62
N LYS A 54 6.53 15.28 5.35
CA LYS A 54 5.62 15.95 6.30
C LYS A 54 4.79 17.08 5.67
N THR A 55 4.53 17.01 4.37
CA THR A 55 3.74 17.99 3.60
C THR A 55 2.40 17.39 3.17
N LEU A 56 1.74 16.65 4.05
CA LEU A 56 0.49 15.98 3.74
C LEU A 56 -0.64 16.99 3.48
N PRO A 57 -1.48 16.75 2.46
CA PRO A 57 -2.69 17.52 2.26
C PRO A 57 -3.59 17.47 3.50
N SER A 58 -4.17 18.61 3.87
CA SER A 58 -5.17 18.69 4.93
C SER A 58 -6.34 17.76 4.63
N GLY A 59 -6.65 16.85 5.56
CA GLY A 59 -7.74 15.88 5.41
C GLY A 59 -7.30 14.48 4.96
N THR A 60 -6.00 14.23 4.73
CA THR A 60 -5.49 12.88 4.48
C THR A 60 -5.68 12.01 5.72
N THR A 61 -6.27 10.81 5.56
CA THR A 61 -6.47 9.86 6.66
C THR A 61 -5.42 8.74 6.64
N ASP A 62 -5.21 8.07 7.78
CA ASP A 62 -4.34 6.88 7.83
C ASP A 62 -4.78 5.78 6.86
N LYS A 63 -6.10 5.68 6.63
CA LYS A 63 -6.66 4.75 5.65
C LYS A 63 -6.10 5.01 4.26
N ASP A 64 -6.08 6.27 3.84
CA ASP A 64 -5.60 6.65 2.50
C ASP A 64 -4.13 6.28 2.33
N LEU A 65 -3.31 6.49 3.37
CA LEU A 65 -1.90 6.13 3.39
C LEU A 65 -1.68 4.62 3.33
N TRP A 66 -2.45 3.85 4.10
CA TRP A 66 -2.40 2.39 4.06
C TRP A 66 -2.79 1.84 2.68
N GLU A 67 -3.82 2.42 2.04
CA GLU A 67 -4.24 2.04 0.68
C GLU A 67 -3.20 2.46 -0.38
N ALA A 68 -2.56 3.61 -0.21
CA ALA A 68 -1.47 4.05 -1.09
C ALA A 68 -0.26 3.10 -1.01
N GLN A 69 0.17 2.76 0.21
CA GLN A 69 1.27 1.81 0.43
C GLN A 69 0.97 0.46 -0.21
N LYS A 70 -0.22 -0.09 0.03
CA LYS A 70 -0.67 -1.34 -0.57
C LYS A 70 -0.57 -1.29 -2.10
N THR A 71 -1.08 -0.22 -2.70
CA THR A 71 -1.12 -0.06 -4.17
C THR A 71 0.30 0.01 -4.75
N VAL A 72 1.18 0.77 -4.12
CA VAL A 72 2.58 0.90 -4.52
C VAL A 72 3.31 -0.44 -4.39
N GLN A 73 3.16 -1.14 -3.26
CA GLN A 73 3.81 -2.43 -3.01
C GLN A 73 3.31 -3.54 -3.96
N ALA A 74 2.03 -3.53 -4.34
CA ALA A 74 1.48 -4.53 -5.26
C ALA A 74 1.96 -4.33 -6.71
N ILE A 75 2.30 -3.10 -7.12
CA ILE A 75 2.58 -2.79 -8.52
C ILE A 75 4.07 -2.56 -8.77
N LEU A 76 4.83 -2.08 -7.79
CA LEU A 76 6.23 -1.71 -7.94
C LEU A 76 7.13 -2.67 -7.18
N HIS A 77 8.18 -3.14 -7.84
CA HIS A 77 9.20 -3.94 -7.20
C HIS A 77 9.97 -3.10 -6.17
N PRO A 78 10.20 -3.61 -4.94
CA PRO A 78 10.80 -2.82 -3.86
C PRO A 78 12.21 -2.33 -4.20
N ASP A 79 13.03 -3.18 -4.82
CA ASP A 79 14.44 -2.83 -5.08
C ASP A 79 14.63 -1.99 -6.36
N THR A 80 13.91 -2.32 -7.43
CA THR A 80 14.13 -1.67 -8.74
C THR A 80 13.19 -0.50 -8.99
N GLY A 81 12.06 -0.42 -8.27
CA GLY A 81 11.01 0.57 -8.52
C GLY A 81 10.31 0.41 -9.87
N HIS A 82 10.58 -0.67 -10.62
CA HIS A 82 9.92 -0.99 -11.87
C HIS A 82 8.57 -1.67 -11.62
N LYS A 83 7.67 -1.56 -12.61
CA LYS A 83 6.36 -2.20 -12.52
C LYS A 83 6.51 -3.72 -12.65
N ILE A 84 5.94 -4.42 -11.69
CA ILE A 84 5.78 -5.87 -11.75
C ILE A 84 4.77 -6.18 -12.85
N PHE A 85 5.09 -7.16 -13.69
CA PHE A 85 4.19 -7.64 -14.74
C PHE A 85 2.91 -8.18 -14.09
N MET A 86 1.75 -7.84 -14.64
CA MET A 86 0.44 -8.03 -13.96
C MET A 86 0.21 -9.41 -13.34
N PRO A 87 0.46 -10.54 -14.06
CA PRO A 87 0.32 -11.88 -13.50
C PRO A 87 1.15 -12.15 -12.23
N PHE A 88 2.23 -11.40 -12.00
CA PHE A 88 3.13 -11.57 -10.86
C PHE A 88 2.89 -10.55 -9.73
N ARG A 89 1.89 -9.67 -9.82
CA ARG A 89 1.60 -8.63 -8.82
C ARG A 89 1.01 -9.16 -7.49
N MET A 90 0.65 -10.43 -7.44
CA MET A 90 0.00 -11.08 -6.30
C MET A 90 0.73 -12.35 -5.84
N ALA A 91 1.95 -12.58 -6.37
CA ALA A 91 2.75 -13.77 -6.12
C ALA A 91 3.80 -13.53 -5.02
#